data_AF-A0A349KRC6-F1
#
_entry.id   AF-A0A349KRC6-F1
#
_cell.length_a   1.000
_cell.length_b   1.000
_cell.length_c   1.000
_cell.angle_alpha   90.00
_cell.angle_beta   90.00
_cell.angle_gamma   90.00
#
_symmetry.space_group_name_H-M   'P 1'
#
loop_
_entity.id
_entity.type
_entity.pdbx_description
1 polymer ?
#
loop_
_entity_poly.entity_id
_entity_poly.type
_entity_poly.pdbx_seq_one_letter_code
_entity_poly.pdbx_strand_id
1 'polypeptide(L)'
;MTLRQQIRFFFSWLASVLAMAIATSSSADELSLASSPLFLGTQVEPNVFFMLDDSGSMDWEILTSDYQIFYNYWLPFGFNEITNGYFFSFTSTVCGQSFRNFAYLYSTNVNTDNVYNFCGFAQLEASPEAIVYDWRVRSTDLNIMYYDPSATYAPWSGFPNANFNAARSNPQVGSAGYQLFRNLADFEYDVWIDDHGHTGATAQGNDNVTDGANGRIDLWDSHTTY
;
A
#
# COMPACT_ATOMS: atom_id res chain seq x y z
N MET A 1 -23.73 47.94 -60.76
CA MET A 1 -22.54 48.39 -60.00
C MET A 1 -21.35 48.27 -60.93
N THR A 2 -20.52 49.31 -61.08
CA THR A 2 -19.40 49.29 -62.04
C THR A 2 -18.21 48.50 -61.47
N LEU A 3 -17.36 47.91 -62.31
CA LEU A 3 -16.18 47.14 -61.89
C LEU A 3 -15.29 47.93 -60.90
N ARG A 4 -15.17 49.24 -61.11
CA ARG A 4 -14.43 50.16 -60.23
C ARG A 4 -15.05 50.29 -58.82
N GLN A 5 -16.39 50.20 -58.71
CA GLN A 5 -17.09 50.19 -57.43
C GLN A 5 -16.94 48.84 -56.73
N GLN A 6 -16.97 47.72 -57.46
CA GLN A 6 -16.76 46.38 -56.90
C GLN A 6 -15.36 46.21 -56.31
N ILE A 7 -14.33 46.70 -57.00
CA ILE A 7 -12.94 46.67 -56.50
C ILE A 7 -12.79 47.49 -55.21
N ARG A 8 -13.38 48.68 -55.15
CA ARG A 8 -13.36 49.52 -53.94
C ARG A 8 -14.07 48.85 -52.76
N PHE A 9 -15.23 48.25 -53.02
CA PHE A 9 -16.00 47.55 -51.99
C PHE A 9 -15.24 46.34 -51.46
N PHE A 10 -14.58 45.58 -52.34
CA PHE A 10 -13.76 44.43 -51.96
C PHE A 10 -12.57 44.84 -51.09
N PHE A 11 -11.84 45.90 -51.45
CA PHE A 11 -10.71 46.37 -50.63
C PHE A 11 -11.16 46.98 -49.29
N SER A 12 -12.28 47.70 -49.25
CA SER A 12 -12.84 48.21 -47.99
C SER A 12 -13.30 47.07 -47.09
N TRP A 13 -13.98 46.06 -47.66
CA TRP A 13 -14.38 44.87 -46.91
C TRP A 13 -13.17 44.10 -46.38
N LEU A 14 -12.14 43.88 -47.23
CA LEU A 14 -10.92 43.20 -46.83
C LEU A 14 -10.18 43.97 -45.72
N ALA A 15 -10.12 45.31 -45.82
CA ALA A 15 -9.51 46.16 -44.79
C ALA A 15 -10.29 46.13 -43.47
N SER A 16 -11.62 46.12 -43.52
CA SER A 16 -12.47 45.99 -42.32
C SER A 16 -12.33 44.61 -41.65
N VAL A 17 -12.26 43.54 -42.44
CA VAL A 17 -12.01 42.17 -41.93
C VAL A 17 -10.62 42.09 -41.29
N LEU A 18 -9.60 42.66 -41.93
CA LEU A 18 -8.24 42.68 -41.39
C LEU A 18 -8.14 43.53 -40.11
N ALA A 19 -8.83 44.66 -40.04
CA ALA A 19 -8.88 45.51 -38.85
C ALA A 19 -9.58 44.83 -37.67
N MET A 20 -10.66 44.08 -37.92
CA MET A 20 -11.29 43.26 -36.88
C MET A 20 -10.39 42.11 -36.40
N ALA A 21 -9.63 41.47 -37.29
CA ALA A 21 -8.74 40.36 -36.94
C ALA A 21 -7.55 40.79 -36.07
N ILE A 22 -7.06 42.03 -36.24
CA ILE A 22 -5.97 42.59 -35.41
C ILE A 22 -6.47 42.97 -34.01
N ALA A 23 -7.75 43.31 -33.86
CA ALA A 23 -8.34 43.68 -32.57
C ALA A 23 -8.61 42.48 -31.64
N THR A 24 -8.48 41.24 -32.13
CA THR A 24 -8.76 40.01 -31.36
C THR A 24 -7.53 39.33 -30.77
N SER A 25 -6.32 39.91 -30.89
CA SER A 25 -5.14 39.39 -30.20
C SER A 25 -5.13 39.81 -28.73
N SER A 26 -5.89 39.11 -27.89
CA SER A 26 -5.73 39.17 -26.43
C SER A 26 -4.59 38.23 -26.02
N SER A 27 -3.46 38.79 -25.57
CA SER A 27 -2.48 38.01 -24.83
C SER A 27 -2.98 37.86 -23.39
N ALA A 28 -3.17 36.63 -22.93
CA ALA A 28 -3.28 36.37 -21.50
C ALA A 28 -1.89 36.53 -20.88
N ASP A 29 -1.78 37.43 -19.91
CA ASP A 29 -0.55 37.56 -19.12
C ASP A 29 -0.41 36.30 -18.24
N GLU A 30 0.83 35.92 -17.93
CA GLU A 30 1.09 34.72 -17.13
C GLU A 30 0.56 34.94 -15.70
N LEU A 31 -0.38 34.10 -15.25
CA LEU A 31 -0.90 34.18 -13.88
C LEU A 31 0.21 33.74 -12.91
N SER A 32 0.98 34.70 -12.39
CA SER A 32 1.98 34.42 -11.35
C SER A 32 1.27 34.18 -10.01
N LEU A 33 0.85 32.95 -9.76
CA LEU A 33 0.46 32.53 -8.42
C LEU A 33 1.68 32.64 -7.51
N ALA A 34 1.50 33.24 -6.33
CA ALA A 34 2.58 33.36 -5.36
C ALA A 34 3.05 31.95 -4.94
N SER A 35 4.33 31.65 -5.16
CA SER A 35 4.98 30.42 -4.68
C SER A 35 5.42 30.50 -3.22
N SER A 36 5.14 31.63 -2.57
CA SER A 36 5.39 31.86 -1.16
C SER A 36 4.12 32.37 -0.47
N PRO A 37 3.87 31.99 0.79
CA PRO A 37 2.69 32.41 1.52
C PRO A 37 2.63 33.93 1.68
N LEU A 38 1.45 34.53 1.49
CA LEU A 38 1.20 35.94 1.76
C LEU A 38 1.03 36.14 3.29
N PHE A 39 2.07 36.61 3.96
CA PHE A 39 2.02 36.88 5.39
C PHE A 39 1.27 38.21 5.67
N LEU A 40 -0.01 38.14 6.03
CA LEU A 40 -0.72 39.24 6.69
C LEU A 40 -0.89 38.92 8.19
N GLY A 41 -0.09 39.56 9.05
CA GLY A 41 -0.25 39.53 10.51
C GLY A 41 1.03 39.27 11.31
N THR A 42 1.04 39.73 12.56
CA THR A 42 2.15 39.53 13.53
C THR A 42 2.46 38.04 13.67
N GLN A 43 3.59 37.61 13.12
CA GLN A 43 4.04 36.23 13.13
C GLN A 43 4.63 35.89 14.51
N VAL A 44 4.00 34.98 15.24
CA VAL A 44 4.65 34.26 16.35
C VAL A 44 5.66 33.31 15.71
N GLU A 45 6.89 33.27 16.21
CA GLU A 45 7.91 32.34 15.70
C GLU A 45 7.39 30.89 15.80
N PRO A 46 7.39 30.12 14.69
CA PRO A 46 6.95 28.73 14.73
C PRO A 46 7.93 27.90 15.56
N ASN A 47 7.42 27.25 16.60
CA ASN A 47 8.17 26.28 17.40
C ASN A 47 7.68 24.87 17.04
N VAL A 48 8.28 24.28 16.00
CA VAL A 48 7.94 22.93 15.53
C VAL A 48 8.88 21.93 16.19
N PHE A 49 8.30 20.92 16.83
CA PHE A 49 9.03 19.82 17.44
C PHE A 49 8.68 18.52 16.72
N PHE A 50 9.69 17.83 16.20
CA PHE A 50 9.55 16.49 15.62
C PHE A 50 9.94 15.45 16.65
N MET A 51 9.06 14.48 16.89
CA MET A 51 9.37 13.27 17.65
C MET A 51 9.42 12.10 16.69
N LEU A 52 10.47 11.30 16.78
CA LEU A 52 10.59 10.04 16.08
C LEU A 52 10.34 8.92 17.09
N ASP A 53 9.46 7.99 16.73
CA ASP A 53 9.29 6.75 17.48
C ASP A 53 10.49 5.83 17.20
N ASP A 54 11.17 5.40 18.26
CA ASP A 54 12.31 4.48 18.22
C ASP A 54 12.00 3.15 18.92
N SER A 55 10.72 2.86 19.15
CA SER A 55 10.28 1.60 19.74
C SER A 55 10.59 0.40 18.83
N GLY A 56 10.71 -0.78 19.45
CA GLY A 56 11.01 -2.02 18.72
C GLY A 56 9.91 -2.45 17.75
N SER A 57 8.71 -1.88 17.79
CA SER A 57 7.64 -2.19 16.83
C SER A 57 7.90 -1.61 15.45
N MET A 58 8.80 -0.65 15.33
CA MET A 58 9.27 -0.15 14.04
C MET A 58 10.03 -1.21 13.21
N ASP A 59 10.33 -2.37 13.81
CA ASP A 59 10.97 -3.53 13.19
C ASP A 59 9.97 -4.59 12.70
N TRP A 60 8.66 -4.39 12.86
CA TRP A 60 7.66 -5.34 12.40
C TRP A 60 7.62 -5.46 10.87
N GLU A 61 7.36 -6.68 10.40
CA GLU A 61 7.28 -7.04 8.99
C GLU A 61 5.84 -7.33 8.55
N ILE A 62 4.92 -7.41 9.52
CA ILE A 62 3.49 -7.60 9.31
C ILE A 62 2.75 -6.41 9.91
N LEU A 63 1.91 -5.78 9.10
CA LEU A 63 0.92 -4.81 9.54
C LEU A 63 -0.38 -5.09 8.82
N THR A 64 -1.33 -5.73 9.50
CA THR A 64 -2.61 -6.07 8.88
C THR A 64 -3.61 -4.90 8.95
N SER A 65 -4.42 -4.73 7.90
CA SER A 65 -5.70 -4.05 8.03
C SER A 65 -6.64 -4.84 8.95
N ASP A 66 -7.80 -4.27 9.27
CA ASP A 66 -8.83 -4.99 10.01
C ASP A 66 -9.36 -6.17 9.20
N TYR A 67 -9.48 -7.36 9.81
CA TYR A 67 -9.91 -8.59 9.12
C TYR A 67 -10.52 -9.64 10.05
N GLN A 68 -11.32 -10.52 9.47
CA GLN A 68 -11.85 -11.69 10.17
C GLN A 68 -10.80 -12.80 10.22
N ILE A 69 -10.57 -13.41 11.38
CA ILE A 69 -9.67 -14.57 11.50
C ILE A 69 -10.16 -15.72 10.60
N PHE A 70 -9.24 -16.46 9.98
CA PHE A 70 -9.56 -17.62 9.13
C PHE A 70 -10.57 -18.60 9.78
N TYR A 71 -10.50 -18.77 11.10
CA TYR A 71 -11.32 -19.71 11.84
C TYR A 71 -12.83 -19.38 11.76
N ASN A 72 -13.19 -18.10 11.62
CA ASN A 72 -14.57 -17.64 11.45
C ASN A 72 -15.17 -18.09 10.11
N TYR A 73 -14.37 -18.39 9.09
CA TYR A 73 -14.85 -18.85 7.78
C TYR A 73 -15.17 -20.35 7.76
N TRP A 74 -14.74 -21.10 8.77
CA TRP A 74 -14.98 -22.55 8.83
C TRP A 74 -16.05 -22.91 9.86
N LEU A 75 -16.13 -22.16 10.96
CA LEU A 75 -16.94 -22.50 12.12
C LEU A 75 -17.67 -21.26 12.67
N PRO A 76 -18.90 -21.41 13.20
CA PRO A 76 -19.73 -20.29 13.65
C PRO A 76 -19.33 -19.80 15.05
N PHE A 77 -18.03 -19.54 15.29
CA PHE A 77 -17.53 -19.10 16.59
C PHE A 77 -17.71 -17.61 16.86
N GLY A 78 -17.75 -16.78 15.81
CA GLY A 78 -17.95 -15.33 15.93
C GLY A 78 -16.84 -14.63 16.70
N PHE A 79 -15.56 -14.95 16.43
CA PHE A 79 -14.46 -14.14 16.93
C PHE A 79 -14.62 -12.70 16.43
N ASN A 80 -14.25 -11.73 17.26
CA ASN A 80 -14.19 -10.35 16.82
C ASN A 80 -13.15 -10.20 15.71
N GLU A 81 -13.37 -9.18 14.89
CA GLU A 81 -12.39 -8.71 13.92
C GLU A 81 -11.05 -8.43 14.62
N ILE A 82 -9.95 -8.78 13.96
CA ILE A 82 -8.62 -8.48 14.43
C ILE A 82 -8.27 -7.05 13.99
N THR A 83 -7.99 -6.17 14.95
CA THR A 83 -7.80 -4.72 14.70
C THR A 83 -6.50 -4.18 15.29
N ASN A 84 -5.55 -5.06 15.64
CA ASN A 84 -4.32 -4.70 16.35
C ASN A 84 -3.09 -4.65 15.43
N GLY A 85 -3.27 -4.85 14.13
CA GLY A 85 -2.19 -4.84 13.13
C GLY A 85 -1.37 -6.14 13.07
N TYR A 86 -1.64 -7.13 13.90
CA TYR A 86 -0.94 -8.41 13.85
C TYR A 86 -1.73 -9.44 13.03
N PHE A 87 -0.98 -10.33 12.38
CA PHE A 87 -1.57 -11.53 11.83
C PHE A 87 -1.77 -12.57 12.93
N PHE A 88 -2.98 -13.10 13.09
CA PHE A 88 -3.36 -13.97 14.21
C PHE A 88 -3.78 -15.31 13.66
N SER A 89 -2.98 -16.34 13.91
CA SER A 89 -3.23 -17.67 13.37
C SER A 89 -2.78 -18.77 14.35
N PHE A 90 -3.14 -20.01 14.03
CA PHE A 90 -2.71 -21.17 14.78
C PHE A 90 -1.32 -21.60 14.35
N THR A 91 -0.47 -21.95 15.31
CA THR A 91 0.83 -22.60 15.08
C THR A 91 0.97 -23.83 15.94
N SER A 92 1.63 -24.84 15.40
CA SER A 92 2.05 -26.06 16.07
C SER A 92 3.54 -26.08 16.38
N THR A 93 4.31 -25.14 15.84
CA THR A 93 5.77 -25.10 15.89
C THR A 93 6.28 -24.03 16.85
N VAL A 94 5.90 -22.77 16.66
CA VAL A 94 6.45 -21.64 17.41
C VAL A 94 5.84 -21.57 18.80
N CYS A 95 6.66 -21.91 19.80
CA CYS A 95 6.27 -21.93 21.21
C CYS A 95 5.09 -22.87 21.52
N GLY A 96 5.03 -24.01 20.82
CA GLY A 96 4.01 -25.04 21.02
C GLY A 96 2.64 -24.69 20.45
N GLN A 97 1.75 -25.67 20.48
CA GLN A 97 0.43 -25.62 19.85
C GLN A 97 -0.49 -24.56 20.48
N SER A 98 -0.73 -23.47 19.78
CA SER A 98 -1.56 -22.37 20.25
C SER A 98 -1.87 -21.36 19.13
N PHE A 99 -2.82 -20.46 19.39
CA PHE A 99 -2.95 -19.25 18.59
C PHE A 99 -1.88 -18.22 19.01
N ARG A 100 -1.35 -17.50 18.02
CA ARG A 100 -0.27 -16.53 18.20
C ARG A 100 -0.48 -15.32 17.31
N ASN A 101 -0.01 -14.17 17.79
CA ASN A 101 0.20 -13.00 16.96
C ASN A 101 1.55 -13.15 16.25
N PHE A 102 1.55 -12.92 14.96
CA PHE A 102 2.70 -12.85 14.09
C PHE A 102 2.91 -11.39 13.73
N ALA A 103 4.08 -10.87 14.12
CA ALA A 103 4.52 -9.52 13.77
C ALA A 103 5.71 -9.57 12.80
N TYR A 104 6.34 -10.74 12.66
CA TYR A 104 7.44 -11.00 11.76
C TYR A 104 7.00 -12.02 10.73
N LEU A 105 7.29 -11.74 9.47
CA LEU A 105 7.07 -12.65 8.35
C LEU A 105 8.19 -13.69 8.33
N TYR A 106 9.44 -13.24 8.37
CA TYR A 106 10.61 -14.08 8.12
C TYR A 106 11.02 -14.88 9.35
N SER A 107 11.39 -16.14 9.11
CA SER A 107 11.84 -17.02 10.19
C SER A 107 13.19 -16.57 10.76
N THR A 108 13.44 -16.87 12.04
CA THR A 108 14.73 -16.60 12.70
C THR A 108 15.91 -17.38 12.13
N ASN A 109 15.68 -18.34 11.22
CA ASN A 109 16.75 -19.03 10.50
C ASN A 109 17.34 -18.18 9.37
N VAL A 110 16.56 -17.22 8.85
CA VAL A 110 16.95 -16.32 7.76
C VAL A 110 17.15 -14.90 8.28
N ASN A 111 16.21 -14.43 9.11
CA ASN A 111 16.26 -13.10 9.71
C ASN A 111 16.50 -13.19 11.22
N THR A 112 17.76 -13.06 11.64
CA THR A 112 18.18 -13.20 13.05
C THR A 112 18.25 -11.88 13.80
N ASP A 113 17.82 -10.76 13.21
CA ASP A 113 17.96 -9.42 13.76
C ASP A 113 16.68 -8.84 14.39
N ASN A 114 15.57 -9.60 14.40
CA ASN A 114 14.31 -9.18 15.02
C ASN A 114 14.53 -8.63 16.44
N VAL A 115 14.08 -7.41 16.68
CA VAL A 115 14.16 -6.73 17.98
C VAL A 115 13.36 -7.49 19.04
N TYR A 116 12.17 -8.00 18.68
CA TYR A 116 11.34 -8.82 19.56
C TYR A 116 11.35 -10.29 19.14
N ASN A 117 12.07 -11.12 19.88
CA ASN A 117 12.15 -12.55 19.61
C ASN A 117 11.56 -13.37 20.77
N PHE A 118 10.23 -13.35 20.91
CA PHE A 118 9.51 -14.15 21.89
C PHE A 118 8.11 -14.53 21.40
N CYS A 119 7.45 -15.45 22.09
CA CYS A 119 6.19 -16.07 21.66
C CYS A 119 5.00 -15.11 21.46
N GLY A 120 5.06 -13.88 21.98
CA GLY A 120 3.99 -12.89 21.77
C GLY A 120 4.02 -12.25 20.37
N PHE A 121 5.17 -12.31 19.69
CA PHE A 121 5.39 -11.78 18.35
C PHE A 121 6.15 -12.83 17.53
N ALA A 122 5.43 -13.85 17.09
CA ALA A 122 5.98 -14.99 16.38
C ALA A 122 6.42 -14.65 14.95
N GLN A 123 7.27 -15.51 14.39
CA GLN A 123 7.68 -15.49 12.98
C GLN A 123 6.79 -16.42 12.16
N LEU A 124 6.20 -15.88 11.09
CA LEU A 124 5.19 -16.58 10.29
C LEU A 124 5.78 -17.75 9.51
N GLU A 125 6.92 -17.58 8.86
CA GLU A 125 7.59 -18.65 8.10
C GLU A 125 8.05 -19.83 8.97
N ALA A 126 8.22 -19.63 10.29
CA ALA A 126 8.49 -20.72 11.21
C ALA A 126 7.24 -21.58 11.50
N SER A 127 6.06 -21.13 11.05
CA SER A 127 4.75 -21.78 11.17
C SER A 127 4.07 -21.86 9.79
N PRO A 128 4.60 -22.66 8.84
CA PRO A 128 4.10 -22.69 7.46
C PRO A 128 2.60 -23.03 7.36
N GLU A 129 2.04 -23.76 8.33
CA GLU A 129 0.61 -24.04 8.41
C GLU A 129 -0.26 -22.78 8.54
N ALA A 130 0.23 -21.71 9.17
CA ALA A 130 -0.53 -20.49 9.37
C ALA A 130 -0.81 -19.78 8.04
N ILE A 131 0.11 -19.86 7.07
CA ILE A 131 -0.07 -19.35 5.71
C ILE A 131 -1.06 -20.24 4.93
N VAL A 132 -1.07 -21.55 5.17
CA VAL A 132 -2.04 -22.47 4.55
C VAL A 132 -3.46 -22.22 5.07
N TYR A 133 -3.60 -21.90 6.35
CA TYR A 133 -4.90 -21.55 6.92
C TYR A 133 -5.45 -20.22 6.42
N ASP A 134 -4.57 -19.26 6.15
CA ASP A 134 -4.96 -17.91 5.74
C ASP A 134 -3.95 -17.34 4.74
N TRP A 135 -4.25 -17.52 3.46
CA TRP A 135 -3.41 -17.08 2.35
C TRP A 135 -3.30 -15.54 2.27
N ARG A 136 -4.30 -14.83 2.82
CA ARG A 136 -4.45 -13.39 2.66
C ARG A 136 -3.26 -12.59 3.21
N VAL A 137 -2.48 -13.15 4.14
CA VAL A 137 -1.27 -12.49 4.69
C VAL A 137 -0.20 -12.21 3.62
N ARG A 138 -0.26 -12.88 2.47
CA ARG A 138 0.59 -12.62 1.29
C ARG A 138 -0.03 -11.65 0.27
N SER A 139 -1.15 -11.02 0.62
CA SER A 139 -1.73 -9.91 -0.14
C SER A 139 -1.42 -8.59 0.54
N THR A 140 -1.05 -7.58 -0.25
CA THR A 140 -0.84 -6.21 0.23
C THR A 140 -2.13 -5.60 0.80
N ASP A 141 -3.30 -6.07 0.35
CA ASP A 141 -4.60 -5.57 0.80
C ASP A 141 -4.95 -6.03 2.22
N LEU A 142 -4.37 -7.14 2.69
CA LEU A 142 -4.44 -7.52 4.11
C LEU A 142 -3.20 -7.06 4.86
N ASN A 143 -2.01 -7.48 4.44
CA ASN A 143 -0.75 -7.09 5.06
C ASN A 143 -0.15 -5.92 4.29
N ILE A 144 -0.37 -4.71 4.81
CA ILE A 144 -0.02 -3.43 4.17
C ILE A 144 1.50 -3.31 3.91
N MET A 145 2.31 -4.02 4.70
CA MET A 145 3.78 -4.04 4.56
C MET A 145 4.25 -5.07 3.52
N TYR A 146 3.37 -5.94 3.02
CA TYR A 146 3.70 -6.95 2.03
C TYR A 146 3.90 -6.33 0.64
N TYR A 147 4.49 -7.13 -0.25
CA TYR A 147 4.72 -6.72 -1.64
C TYR A 147 3.40 -6.41 -2.36
N ASP A 148 3.33 -5.22 -2.96
CA ASP A 148 2.26 -4.79 -3.85
C ASP A 148 2.71 -4.95 -5.31
N PRO A 149 2.15 -5.90 -6.08
CA PRO A 149 2.54 -6.12 -7.47
C PRO A 149 2.14 -4.96 -8.40
N SER A 150 1.25 -4.06 -7.97
CA SER A 150 0.85 -2.86 -8.73
C SER A 150 1.83 -1.69 -8.51
N ALA A 151 2.65 -1.75 -7.46
CA ALA A 151 3.60 -0.70 -7.13
C ALA A 151 4.91 -0.83 -7.92
N THR A 152 5.48 0.32 -8.29
CA THR A 152 6.84 0.39 -8.84
C THR A 152 7.81 0.80 -7.75
N TYR A 153 8.70 -0.12 -7.37
CA TYR A 153 9.69 0.11 -6.32
C TYR A 153 10.99 0.69 -6.88
N ALA A 154 11.38 1.86 -6.39
CA ALA A 154 12.70 2.44 -6.61
C ALA A 154 13.57 2.28 -5.36
N PRO A 155 14.90 2.15 -5.49
CA PRO A 155 15.77 2.10 -4.32
C PRO A 155 15.69 3.42 -3.55
N TRP A 156 15.93 3.33 -2.24
CA TRP A 156 16.03 4.53 -1.40
C TRP A 156 17.14 5.45 -1.89
N SER A 157 16.96 6.77 -1.65
CA SER A 157 17.98 7.75 -2.00
C SER A 157 19.32 7.41 -1.35
N GLY A 158 20.37 7.29 -2.16
CA GLY A 158 21.70 6.88 -1.70
C GLY A 158 21.95 5.37 -1.65
N PHE A 159 20.97 4.53 -2.02
CA PHE A 159 21.11 3.08 -2.07
C PHE A 159 21.05 2.55 -3.52
N PRO A 160 21.80 1.48 -3.84
CA PRO A 160 21.66 0.79 -5.11
C PRO A 160 20.38 -0.06 -5.16
N ASN A 161 20.01 -0.53 -6.35
CA ASN A 161 18.99 -1.57 -6.49
C ASN A 161 19.35 -2.79 -5.63
N ALA A 162 18.36 -3.35 -4.94
CA ALA A 162 18.49 -4.61 -4.23
C ALA A 162 18.77 -5.77 -5.21
N ASN A 163 19.52 -6.77 -4.76
CA ASN A 163 19.72 -7.99 -5.53
C ASN A 163 18.60 -8.98 -5.19
N PHE A 164 17.77 -9.34 -6.16
CA PHE A 164 16.63 -10.24 -5.94
C PHE A 164 17.04 -11.61 -5.35
N ASN A 165 18.22 -12.12 -5.73
CA ASN A 165 18.72 -13.41 -5.24
C ASN A 165 19.54 -13.29 -3.95
N ALA A 166 19.73 -12.07 -3.44
CA ALA A 166 20.50 -11.77 -2.23
C ALA A 166 20.01 -10.46 -1.60
N ALA A 167 18.71 -10.37 -1.34
CA ALA A 167 18.08 -9.23 -0.71
C ALA A 167 18.57 -9.15 0.75
N ARG A 168 18.92 -7.94 1.21
CA ARG A 168 19.33 -7.74 2.60
C ARG A 168 18.10 -7.49 3.46
N SER A 169 18.10 -7.98 4.70
CA SER A 169 17.10 -7.58 5.71
C SER A 169 17.14 -6.06 5.92
N ASN A 170 18.36 -5.49 6.04
CA ASN A 170 18.57 -4.06 6.15
C ASN A 170 19.65 -3.57 5.16
N PRO A 171 19.36 -2.60 4.28
CA PRO A 171 20.34 -2.13 3.30
C PRO A 171 21.43 -1.22 3.90
N GLN A 172 21.29 -0.73 5.14
CA GLN A 172 22.24 0.19 5.77
C GLN A 172 23.55 -0.49 6.18
N VAL A 173 24.68 0.02 5.70
CA VAL A 173 25.99 -0.53 6.08
C VAL A 173 26.23 -0.35 7.58
N GLY A 174 26.57 -1.46 8.25
CA GLY A 174 26.90 -1.47 9.68
C GLY A 174 25.72 -1.67 10.63
N SER A 175 24.48 -1.77 10.11
CA SER A 175 23.32 -2.14 10.92
C SER A 175 23.21 -3.66 11.11
N ALA A 176 22.41 -4.06 12.09
CA ALA A 176 21.86 -5.41 12.12
C ALA A 176 21.04 -5.66 10.83
N GLY A 177 21.09 -6.89 10.31
CA GLY A 177 20.43 -7.23 9.05
C GLY A 177 21.26 -6.99 7.79
N TYR A 178 22.32 -6.17 7.84
CA TYR A 178 23.11 -5.89 6.64
C TYR A 178 23.69 -7.16 6.04
N GLN A 179 24.29 -8.04 6.85
CA GLN A 179 24.88 -9.31 6.36
C GLN A 179 23.88 -10.47 6.29
N LEU A 180 22.59 -10.22 6.54
CA LEU A 180 21.54 -11.22 6.42
C LEU A 180 20.96 -11.14 5.02
N PHE A 181 21.14 -12.21 4.24
CA PHE A 181 20.75 -12.27 2.85
C PHE A 181 19.64 -13.29 2.65
N ARG A 182 18.70 -12.95 1.77
CA ARG A 182 17.64 -13.85 1.33
C ARG A 182 17.60 -13.95 -0.19
N ASN A 183 17.45 -15.15 -0.69
CA ASN A 183 17.07 -15.38 -2.08
C ASN A 183 15.54 -15.32 -2.20
N LEU A 184 15.02 -14.44 -3.04
CA LEU A 184 13.59 -14.26 -3.26
C LEU A 184 13.05 -15.04 -4.47
N ALA A 185 13.82 -15.99 -5.02
CA ALA A 185 13.37 -16.82 -6.15
C ALA A 185 12.07 -17.61 -5.88
N ASP A 186 11.83 -17.97 -4.62
CA ASP A 186 10.62 -18.69 -4.16
C ASP A 186 9.66 -17.74 -3.42
N PHE A 187 9.76 -16.42 -3.65
CA PHE A 187 8.83 -15.45 -3.07
C PHE A 187 7.46 -15.58 -3.74
N GLU A 188 6.41 -15.70 -2.93
CA GLU A 188 5.03 -15.82 -3.38
C GLU A 188 4.23 -14.58 -2.99
N TYR A 189 3.26 -14.18 -3.81
CA TYR A 189 2.24 -13.21 -3.41
C TYR A 189 0.87 -13.59 -3.95
N ASP A 190 -0.19 -13.13 -3.28
CA ASP A 190 -1.56 -13.43 -3.66
C ASP A 190 -2.28 -12.19 -4.20
N VAL A 191 -2.92 -12.35 -5.36
CA VAL A 191 -3.85 -11.37 -5.93
C VAL A 191 -5.25 -11.96 -5.88
N TRP A 192 -6.19 -11.22 -5.33
CA TRP A 192 -7.55 -11.67 -5.07
C TRP A 192 -8.59 -10.93 -5.91
N ILE A 193 -9.80 -11.47 -5.94
CA ILE A 193 -10.98 -10.89 -6.58
C ILE A 193 -12.08 -10.88 -5.52
N ASP A 194 -12.64 -9.70 -5.26
CA ASP A 194 -13.79 -9.52 -4.37
C ASP A 194 -15.04 -10.14 -5.01
N ASP A 195 -15.22 -11.44 -4.82
CA ASP A 195 -16.27 -12.25 -5.42
C ASP A 195 -17.11 -13.03 -4.42
N HIS A 196 -16.67 -13.12 -3.16
CA HIS A 196 -17.43 -13.67 -2.06
C HIS A 196 -17.43 -12.73 -0.87
N GLY A 197 -18.33 -13.00 0.07
CA GLY A 197 -18.36 -12.27 1.31
C GLY A 197 -19.17 -12.98 2.36
N HIS A 198 -19.63 -12.22 3.33
CA HIS A 198 -20.47 -12.73 4.39
C HIS A 198 -21.51 -11.69 4.83
N THR A 199 -22.57 -12.16 5.51
CA THR A 199 -23.59 -11.28 6.10
C THR A 199 -23.39 -11.16 7.60
N GLY A 200 -23.79 -10.01 8.16
CA GLY A 200 -23.63 -9.71 9.58
C GLY A 200 -22.29 -9.06 9.91
N ALA A 201 -21.97 -8.98 11.19
CA ALA A 201 -20.78 -8.28 11.67
C ALA A 201 -19.49 -9.10 11.55
N THR A 202 -19.60 -10.43 11.48
CA THR A 202 -18.48 -11.38 11.42
C THR A 202 -18.81 -12.53 10.49
N ALA A 203 -17.79 -13.18 9.92
CA ALA A 203 -17.98 -14.43 9.20
C ALA A 203 -18.41 -15.53 10.21
N GLN A 204 -19.38 -16.36 9.84
CA GLN A 204 -19.98 -17.37 10.72
C GLN A 204 -20.04 -18.76 10.09
N GLY A 205 -18.91 -19.23 9.58
CA GLY A 205 -18.77 -20.53 8.94
C GLY A 205 -19.34 -20.57 7.52
N ASN A 206 -19.21 -21.72 6.88
CA ASN A 206 -19.57 -21.95 5.49
C ASN A 206 -21.04 -21.62 5.13
N ASP A 207 -21.98 -21.73 6.07
CA ASP A 207 -23.39 -21.40 5.82
C ASP A 207 -23.67 -19.89 5.73
N ASN A 208 -22.67 -19.05 6.06
CA ASN A 208 -22.78 -17.59 6.08
C ASN A 208 -22.14 -16.91 4.86
N VAL A 209 -21.54 -17.69 3.96
CA VAL A 209 -20.98 -17.18 2.70
C VAL A 209 -22.06 -16.58 1.83
N THR A 210 -21.73 -15.46 1.18
CA THR A 210 -22.55 -14.85 0.15
C THR A 210 -21.76 -14.71 -1.14
N ASP A 211 -22.42 -14.99 -2.26
CA ASP A 211 -21.87 -14.69 -3.58
C ASP A 211 -21.96 -13.17 -3.82
N GLY A 212 -20.84 -12.58 -4.22
CA GLY A 212 -20.76 -11.17 -4.61
C GLY A 212 -19.90 -10.31 -3.69
N ALA A 213 -19.37 -9.25 -4.29
CA ALA A 213 -18.44 -8.31 -3.68
C ALA A 213 -18.99 -7.64 -2.41
N ASN A 214 -18.16 -7.53 -1.38
CA ASN A 214 -18.47 -6.78 -0.16
C ASN A 214 -17.41 -5.70 0.19
N GLY A 215 -16.37 -5.54 -0.63
CA GLY A 215 -15.31 -4.56 -0.45
C GLY A 215 -14.29 -4.92 0.63
N ARG A 216 -14.21 -6.19 1.04
CA ARG A 216 -13.27 -6.69 2.04
C ARG A 216 -12.55 -7.93 1.51
N ILE A 217 -11.29 -8.10 1.88
CA ILE A 217 -10.55 -9.33 1.57
C ILE A 217 -11.01 -10.48 2.47
N ASP A 218 -11.87 -11.32 1.94
CA ASP A 218 -12.43 -12.49 2.60
C ASP A 218 -11.65 -13.76 2.27
N LEU A 219 -11.62 -14.71 3.20
CA LEU A 219 -10.89 -15.97 2.97
C LEU A 219 -11.50 -16.78 1.81
N TRP A 220 -12.80 -16.61 1.57
CA TRP A 220 -13.53 -17.28 0.48
C TRP A 220 -13.32 -16.64 -0.89
N ASP A 221 -12.74 -15.44 -0.95
CA ASP A 221 -12.48 -14.79 -2.23
C ASP A 221 -11.57 -15.64 -3.11
N SER A 222 -11.87 -15.61 -4.40
CA SER A 222 -10.99 -16.19 -5.41
C SER A 222 -9.65 -15.47 -5.39
N HIS A 223 -8.55 -16.24 -5.38
CA HIS A 223 -7.20 -15.69 -5.46
C HIS A 223 -6.31 -16.48 -6.41
N THR A 224 -5.23 -15.85 -6.84
CA THR A 224 -4.15 -16.47 -7.60
C THR A 224 -2.82 -16.18 -6.90
N THR A 225 -2.09 -17.23 -6.59
CA THR A 225 -0.72 -17.16 -6.08
C THR A 225 0.25 -17.09 -7.26
N TYR A 226 1.20 -16.16 -7.20
CA TYR A 226 2.26 -15.94 -8.18
C TYR A 226 3.64 -16.22 -7.58
#